data_AF-A0A3D8T2K1-F1
#
_entry.id   AF-A0A3D8T2K1-F1
#
_cell.length_a   1.000
_cell.length_b   1.000
_cell.length_c   1.000
_cell.angle_alpha   90.00
_cell.angle_beta   90.00
_cell.angle_gamma   90.00
#
_symmetry.space_group_name_H-M   'P 1'
#
loop_
_entity.id
_entity.type
_entity.pdbx_description
1 polymer ?
#
loop_
_entity_poly.entity_id
_entity_poly.type
_entity_poly.pdbx_seq_one_letter_code
_entity_poly.pdbx_strand_id
1 'polypeptide(L)'
;MSDESTDPFLYLNYDCTYLVLQYLSIHDLAHAQLVCNLWHILLREWVGGPALRLHFPDAWKELRQEEEERQTAEMQGNIGNDGDMLEDAHDNRSSRLEMFNLYASDQACSEAWVSGRPKVTYNYPLGHPLGNMYTIAGDFIAWPQGDSIFWQRVGYQECESNAQLSQYPVKKLDVNVRRYNVHFIRAHAAGLLLLVVYVPEERVFREHVFHLETGKELWVKQRDEESGRPYPIAMGMDRLYLYHNNTRRGVDTYDLRTGTLLASQPSCLPDADIDNRQTRIWRLGGRDVLVALSVVNVHAWHIDALIHFIDPDQGRTIDTILFRHHVGLDPRAVKVRVSSRLNEFAFALVSEVCDEEMFLLKIQTFDYDFATGKFVKRGSSEWFDLTDLDIKPADLLDYDPFRRVIAVAGRRDISPRIISLDGDMGSFTCRTLAINTPAGSVVGGLENVIIDGSRLYVCYESVHCMDDSGRLARKHETAVFEFGTRSNSSSHLSLGGEVCLHPLDSIGDLGRLI
;
A
#
# COMPACT_ATOMS: atom_id res chain seq x y z
N MET A 1 24.01 -13.30 32.25
CA MET A 1 23.76 -14.75 32.12
C MET A 1 22.64 -15.07 33.07
N SER A 2 21.44 -15.30 32.55
CA SER A 2 20.33 -15.83 33.33
C SER A 2 20.70 -17.23 33.81
N ASP A 3 20.27 -17.59 35.02
CA ASP A 3 20.50 -18.92 35.59
C ASP A 3 19.65 -19.95 34.84
N GLU A 4 20.29 -20.73 33.96
CA GLU A 4 19.65 -21.74 33.11
C GLU A 4 18.82 -22.74 33.94
N SER A 5 19.11 -22.92 35.24
CA SER A 5 18.37 -23.83 36.11
C SER A 5 16.90 -23.44 36.36
N THR A 6 16.49 -22.22 35.96
CA THR A 6 15.14 -21.69 36.19
C THR A 6 14.19 -21.82 34.98
N ASP A 7 14.66 -22.33 33.84
CA ASP A 7 13.83 -22.49 32.64
C ASP A 7 12.87 -23.69 32.77
N PRO A 8 11.53 -23.48 32.78
CA PRO A 8 10.56 -24.56 32.91
C PRO A 8 10.60 -25.57 31.74
N PHE A 9 11.00 -25.17 30.53
CA PHE A 9 11.06 -26.08 29.39
C PHE A 9 12.19 -27.11 29.46
N LEU A 10 13.15 -26.94 30.38
CA LEU A 10 14.13 -27.99 30.67
C LEU A 10 13.53 -29.18 31.43
N TYR A 11 12.39 -28.99 32.10
CA TYR A 11 11.76 -30.00 32.96
C TYR A 11 10.44 -30.54 32.40
N LEU A 12 9.86 -29.87 31.40
CA LEU A 12 8.64 -30.31 30.73
C LEU A 12 8.98 -31.26 29.58
N ASN A 13 8.16 -32.30 29.41
CA ASN A 13 8.24 -33.13 28.20
C ASN A 13 7.66 -32.36 27.00
N TYR A 14 7.83 -32.93 25.79
CA TYR A 14 7.36 -32.31 24.56
C TYR A 14 5.85 -32.03 24.57
N ASP A 15 5.02 -32.96 25.07
CA ASP A 15 3.56 -32.82 25.10
C ASP A 15 3.10 -31.69 26.04
N CYS A 16 3.72 -31.56 27.22
CA CYS A 16 3.43 -30.46 28.14
C CYS A 16 3.88 -29.12 27.56
N THR A 17 5.05 -29.07 26.92
CA THR A 17 5.54 -27.88 26.23
C THR A 17 4.56 -27.48 25.13
N TYR A 18 4.14 -28.43 24.30
CA TYR A 18 3.14 -28.23 23.26
C TYR A 18 1.84 -27.64 23.81
N LEU A 19 1.30 -28.20 24.90
CA LEU A 19 0.07 -27.70 25.52
C LEU A 19 0.22 -26.26 25.98
N VAL A 20 1.35 -25.89 26.61
CA VAL A 20 1.63 -24.50 27.01
C VAL A 20 1.66 -23.59 25.80
N LEU A 21 2.41 -23.96 24.75
CA LEU A 21 2.55 -23.15 23.53
C LEU A 21 1.22 -22.91 22.81
N GLN A 22 0.30 -23.90 22.81
CA GLN A 22 -1.01 -23.76 22.18
C GLN A 22 -1.88 -22.63 22.76
N TYR A 23 -1.66 -22.26 24.02
CA TYR A 23 -2.43 -21.22 24.71
C TYR A 23 -1.80 -19.83 24.61
N LEU A 24 -0.63 -19.71 23.98
CA LEU A 24 0.02 -18.42 23.77
C LEU A 24 -0.61 -17.69 22.57
N SER A 25 -0.78 -16.38 22.71
CA SER A 25 -1.15 -15.54 21.57
C SER A 25 0.02 -15.42 20.59
N ILE A 26 -0.23 -14.94 19.37
CA ILE A 26 0.84 -14.65 18.40
C ILE A 26 1.90 -13.69 18.97
N HIS A 27 1.46 -12.69 19.75
CA HIS A 27 2.34 -11.76 20.44
C HIS A 27 3.20 -12.45 21.51
N ASP A 28 2.60 -13.32 22.31
CA ASP A 28 3.32 -14.05 23.35
C ASP A 28 4.31 -15.04 22.73
N LEU A 29 3.97 -15.68 21.61
CA LEU A 29 4.87 -16.53 20.85
C LEU A 29 6.08 -15.76 20.32
N ALA A 30 5.90 -14.53 19.83
CA ALA A 30 7.00 -13.68 19.39
C ALA A 30 7.93 -13.29 20.57
N HIS A 31 7.36 -12.90 21.71
CA HIS A 31 8.16 -12.58 22.91
C HIS A 31 8.86 -13.81 23.49
N ALA A 32 8.22 -14.97 23.44
CA ALA A 32 8.75 -16.24 23.89
C ALA A 32 10.04 -16.61 23.14
N GLN A 33 10.16 -16.25 21.85
CA GLN A 33 11.40 -16.46 21.08
C GLN A 33 12.59 -15.62 21.57
N LEU A 34 12.34 -14.53 22.33
CA LEU A 34 13.37 -13.62 22.84
C LEU A 34 13.86 -14.00 24.25
N VAL A 35 13.26 -15.01 24.89
CA VAL A 35 13.58 -15.40 26.28
C VAL A 35 14.98 -16.02 26.36
N CYS A 36 15.24 -17.08 25.61
CA CYS A 36 16.54 -17.75 25.52
C CYS A 36 16.66 -18.59 24.24
N ASN A 37 17.87 -19.08 23.93
CA ASN A 37 18.13 -19.89 22.73
C ASN A 37 17.31 -21.20 22.69
N LEU A 38 17.08 -21.84 23.84
CA LEU A 38 16.29 -23.07 23.91
C LEU A 38 14.84 -22.81 23.50
N TRP A 39 14.22 -21.77 24.05
CA TRP A 39 12.87 -21.35 23.68
C TRP A 39 12.78 -21.03 22.18
N HIS A 40 13.76 -20.31 21.64
CA HIS A 40 13.81 -20.02 20.21
C HIS A 40 13.83 -21.29 19.35
N ILE A 41 14.65 -22.29 19.69
CA ILE A 41 14.74 -23.55 18.94
C ILE A 41 13.43 -24.34 19.03
N LEU A 42 12.89 -24.52 20.25
CA LEU A 42 11.64 -25.25 20.48
C LEU A 42 10.46 -24.61 19.76
N LEU A 43 10.35 -23.28 19.83
CA LEU A 43 9.32 -22.53 19.14
C LEU A 43 9.45 -22.66 17.63
N ARG A 44 10.66 -22.60 17.06
CA ARG A 44 10.84 -22.77 15.60
C ARG A 44 10.44 -24.16 15.12
N GLU A 45 10.65 -25.20 15.93
CA GLU A 45 10.15 -26.55 15.62
C GLU A 45 8.64 -26.64 15.70
N TRP A 46 8.04 -26.11 16.76
CA TRP A 46 6.59 -26.12 16.96
C TRP A 46 5.84 -25.23 15.96
N VAL A 47 6.44 -24.11 15.57
CA VAL A 47 5.88 -23.13 14.64
C VAL A 47 5.73 -23.71 13.23
N GLY A 48 6.72 -24.47 12.77
CA GLY A 48 6.75 -25.05 11.42
C GLY A 48 5.72 -26.15 11.14
N GLY A 49 4.74 -26.39 12.01
CA GLY A 49 3.65 -27.32 11.73
C GLY A 49 2.45 -27.09 12.65
N PRO A 50 2.53 -27.51 13.94
CA PRO A 50 1.45 -27.32 14.88
C PRO A 50 0.87 -25.90 14.98
N ALA A 51 1.73 -24.88 15.10
CA ALA A 51 1.27 -23.51 15.26
C ALA A 51 0.56 -22.98 14.02
N LEU A 52 1.11 -23.25 12.83
CA LEU A 52 0.50 -22.86 11.57
C LEU A 52 -0.90 -23.47 11.43
N ARG A 53 -1.06 -24.77 11.73
CA ARG A 53 -2.37 -25.43 11.73
C ARG A 53 -3.34 -24.86 12.76
N LEU A 54 -2.85 -24.49 13.94
CA LEU A 54 -3.68 -24.01 15.05
C LEU A 54 -4.14 -22.56 14.86
N HIS A 55 -3.22 -21.66 14.54
CA HIS A 55 -3.47 -20.22 14.44
C HIS A 55 -3.92 -19.79 13.04
N PHE A 56 -3.50 -20.51 11.99
CA PHE A 56 -3.76 -20.16 10.59
C PHE A 56 -4.23 -21.40 9.80
N PRO A 57 -5.39 -21.98 10.18
CA PRO A 57 -5.85 -23.24 9.59
C PRO A 57 -6.06 -23.18 8.07
N ASP A 58 -6.39 -22.02 7.52
CA ASP A 58 -6.57 -21.85 6.07
C ASP A 58 -5.23 -21.82 5.33
N ALA A 59 -4.23 -21.10 5.84
CA ALA A 59 -2.86 -21.14 5.34
C ALA A 59 -2.29 -22.57 5.35
N TRP A 60 -2.58 -23.33 6.41
CA TRP A 60 -2.19 -24.73 6.50
C TRP A 60 -2.84 -25.61 5.43
N LYS A 61 -4.11 -25.36 5.08
CA LYS A 61 -4.80 -26.09 4.00
C LYS A 61 -4.19 -25.77 2.64
N GLU A 62 -3.89 -24.49 2.38
CA GLU A 62 -3.23 -24.04 1.14
C GLU A 62 -1.90 -24.76 0.95
N LEU A 63 -1.02 -24.70 1.96
CA LEU A 63 0.25 -25.39 1.94
C LEU A 63 0.10 -26.90 1.70
N ARG A 64 -0.87 -27.54 2.37
CA ARG A 64 -1.13 -28.98 2.19
C ARG A 64 -1.59 -29.32 0.78
N GLN A 65 -2.40 -28.47 0.17
CA GLN A 65 -2.83 -28.64 -1.21
C GLN A 65 -1.66 -28.51 -2.17
N GLU A 66 -0.79 -27.51 -1.99
CA GLU A 66 0.43 -27.33 -2.79
C GLU A 66 1.37 -28.56 -2.67
N GLU A 67 1.55 -29.10 -1.46
CA GLU A 67 2.32 -30.32 -1.22
C GLU A 67 1.71 -31.54 -1.93
N GLU A 68 0.38 -31.70 -1.90
CA GLU A 68 -0.34 -32.80 -2.56
C GLU A 68 -0.29 -32.67 -4.09
N GLU A 69 -0.38 -31.46 -4.63
CA GLU A 69 -0.22 -31.16 -6.06
C GLU A 69 1.21 -31.45 -6.53
N ARG A 70 2.23 -31.05 -5.76
CA ARG A 70 3.63 -31.37 -6.03
C ARG A 70 3.90 -32.88 -6.00
N GLN A 71 3.41 -33.58 -4.99
CA GLN A 71 3.52 -35.05 -4.92
C GLN A 71 2.83 -35.74 -6.09
N THR A 72 1.66 -35.24 -6.50
CA THR A 72 0.93 -35.78 -7.66
C THR A 72 1.71 -35.55 -8.96
N ALA A 73 2.31 -34.37 -9.13
CA ALA A 73 3.16 -34.05 -10.28
C ALA A 73 4.43 -34.92 -10.33
N GLU A 74 5.06 -35.18 -9.18
CA GLU A 74 6.22 -36.06 -9.05
C GLU A 74 5.86 -37.53 -9.38
N MET A 75 4.73 -38.04 -8.86
CA MET A 75 4.24 -39.39 -9.18
C MET A 75 3.89 -39.58 -10.66
N GLN A 76 3.47 -38.51 -11.34
CA GLN A 76 3.17 -38.53 -12.79
C GLN A 76 4.43 -38.52 -13.67
N GLY A 77 5.64 -38.41 -13.09
CA GLY A 77 6.84 -39.02 -13.64
C GLY A 77 7.31 -38.49 -14.99
N ASN A 78 7.82 -37.25 -15.02
CA ASN A 78 8.62 -36.76 -16.15
C ASN A 78 9.92 -36.05 -15.74
N ILE A 79 10.38 -36.25 -14.50
CA ILE A 79 11.62 -35.65 -13.99
C ILE A 79 12.64 -36.77 -13.71
N GLY A 80 13.80 -36.65 -14.37
CA GLY A 80 14.89 -37.61 -14.34
C GLY A 80 15.38 -37.92 -12.93
N ASN A 81 15.74 -39.18 -12.74
CA ASN A 81 15.96 -39.85 -11.47
C ASN A 81 17.35 -39.56 -10.85
N ASP A 82 17.74 -38.29 -10.75
CA ASP A 82 19.07 -37.89 -10.25
C ASP A 82 18.99 -37.34 -8.80
N GLY A 83 18.88 -38.26 -7.83
CA GLY A 83 19.75 -38.27 -6.66
C GLY A 83 19.58 -37.29 -5.48
N ASP A 84 18.81 -36.20 -5.54
CA ASP A 84 18.91 -35.13 -4.51
C ASP A 84 17.72 -34.98 -3.53
N MET A 85 17.16 -36.10 -3.04
CA MET A 85 15.96 -36.10 -2.17
C MET A 85 16.16 -35.57 -0.73
N LEU A 86 17.38 -35.31 -0.27
CA LEU A 86 17.63 -34.87 1.12
C LEU A 86 17.59 -33.35 1.29
N GLU A 87 17.81 -32.55 0.23
CA GLU A 87 17.70 -31.08 0.32
C GLU A 87 16.25 -30.60 0.46
N ASP A 88 15.28 -31.32 -0.13
CA ASP A 88 13.86 -30.94 -0.15
C ASP A 88 13.20 -30.88 1.26
N ALA A 89 13.64 -31.73 2.20
CA ALA A 89 13.03 -31.79 3.53
C ALA A 89 13.40 -30.56 4.40
N HIS A 90 14.61 -30.03 4.24
CA HIS A 90 15.05 -28.83 4.96
C HIS A 90 14.39 -27.57 4.37
N ASP A 91 14.18 -27.55 3.06
CA ASP A 91 13.52 -26.46 2.36
C ASP A 91 12.04 -26.31 2.81
N ASN A 92 11.32 -27.43 2.91
CA ASN A 92 9.93 -27.42 3.37
C ASN A 92 9.78 -26.85 4.80
N ARG A 93 10.68 -27.21 5.73
CA ARG A 93 10.63 -26.68 7.11
C ARG A 93 10.85 -25.16 7.15
N SER A 94 11.77 -24.66 6.33
CA SER A 94 12.04 -23.22 6.23
C SER A 94 10.82 -22.49 5.66
N SER A 95 10.21 -23.02 4.59
CA SER A 95 8.99 -22.49 3.97
C SER A 95 7.82 -22.37 4.97
N ARG A 96 7.57 -23.41 5.79
CA ARG A 96 6.49 -23.38 6.80
C ARG A 96 6.69 -22.33 7.87
N LEU A 97 7.94 -22.15 8.34
CA LEU A 97 8.28 -21.12 9.31
C LEU A 97 8.13 -19.72 8.70
N GLU A 98 8.55 -19.53 7.46
CA GLU A 98 8.36 -18.28 6.71
C GLU A 98 6.87 -17.95 6.56
N MET A 99 6.05 -18.93 6.16
CA MET A 99 4.61 -18.79 6.05
C MET A 99 3.98 -18.40 7.40
N PHE A 100 4.31 -19.10 8.49
CA PHE A 100 3.81 -18.72 9.81
C PHE A 100 4.19 -17.28 10.18
N ASN A 101 5.46 -16.90 10.01
CA ASN A 101 5.93 -15.55 10.34
C ASN A 101 5.19 -14.48 9.52
N LEU A 102 4.87 -14.80 8.26
CA LEU A 102 4.14 -13.91 7.35
C LEU A 102 2.70 -13.67 7.84
N TYR A 103 1.96 -14.75 8.12
CA TYR A 103 0.59 -14.65 8.66
C TYR A 103 0.55 -14.05 10.07
N ALA A 104 1.49 -14.41 10.93
CA ALA A 104 1.64 -13.83 12.27
C ALA A 104 1.89 -12.32 12.21
N SER A 105 2.70 -11.86 11.25
CA SER A 105 2.95 -10.43 11.05
C SER A 105 1.70 -9.69 10.56
N ASP A 106 0.93 -10.26 9.61
CA ASP A 106 -0.33 -9.65 9.14
C ASP A 106 -1.42 -9.64 10.22
N GLN A 107 -1.54 -10.71 11.01
CA GLN A 107 -2.46 -10.74 12.16
C GLN A 107 -2.07 -9.68 13.19
N ALA A 108 -0.80 -9.62 13.60
CA ALA A 108 -0.33 -8.62 14.56
C ALA A 108 -0.51 -7.18 14.03
N CYS A 109 -0.35 -6.97 12.72
CA CYS A 109 -0.64 -5.68 12.08
C CYS A 109 -2.14 -5.34 12.15
N SER A 110 -3.00 -6.31 11.86
CA SER A 110 -4.46 -6.14 11.93
C SER A 110 -4.91 -5.83 13.35
N GLU A 111 -4.41 -6.55 14.35
CA GLU A 111 -4.70 -6.29 15.76
C GLU A 111 -4.22 -4.89 16.21
N ALA A 112 -3.06 -4.44 15.73
CA ALA A 112 -2.57 -3.09 16.00
C ALA A 112 -3.48 -2.00 15.39
N TRP A 113 -3.94 -2.19 14.15
CA TRP A 113 -4.90 -1.30 13.50
C TRP A 113 -6.21 -1.23 14.27
N VAL A 114 -6.80 -2.38 14.60
CA VAL A 114 -8.07 -2.48 15.34
C VAL A 114 -7.95 -1.83 16.72
N SER A 115 -6.84 -2.06 17.41
CA SER A 115 -6.60 -1.45 18.72
C SER A 115 -6.25 0.04 18.65
N GLY A 116 -6.01 0.59 17.46
CA GLY A 116 -5.58 1.96 17.23
C GLY A 116 -4.25 2.29 17.92
N ARG A 117 -3.38 1.29 18.09
CA ARG A 117 -2.09 1.41 18.78
C ARG A 117 -0.95 1.18 17.81
N PRO A 118 -0.42 2.24 17.19
CA PRO A 118 0.75 2.10 16.35
C PRO A 118 1.94 1.66 17.21
N LYS A 119 2.78 0.79 16.65
CA LYS A 119 4.04 0.35 17.26
C LYS A 119 5.01 1.51 17.39
N VAL A 120 5.08 2.34 16.35
CA VAL A 120 5.97 3.50 16.29
C VAL A 120 5.30 4.65 15.54
N THR A 121 5.63 5.88 15.93
CA THR A 121 5.20 7.10 15.25
C THR A 121 6.41 7.93 14.86
N TYR A 122 6.42 8.45 13.64
CA TYR A 122 7.49 9.27 13.08
C TYR A 122 6.93 10.59 12.57
N ASN A 123 7.75 11.64 12.54
CA ASN A 123 7.42 12.86 11.81
C ASN A 123 8.53 13.20 10.82
N TYR A 124 8.12 13.59 9.62
CA TYR A 124 9.00 13.94 8.51
C TYR A 124 8.74 15.40 8.11
N PRO A 125 9.73 16.30 8.26
CA PRO A 125 9.59 17.67 7.80
C PRO A 125 9.72 17.72 6.27
N LEU A 126 8.62 17.97 5.57
CA LEU A 126 8.60 18.14 4.11
C LEU A 126 9.00 19.57 3.69
N GLY A 127 9.06 20.49 4.65
CA GLY A 127 9.36 21.90 4.38
C GLY A 127 8.14 22.63 3.83
N HIS A 128 8.31 23.33 2.71
CA HIS A 128 7.21 24.02 2.01
C HIS A 128 6.94 23.33 0.66
N PRO A 129 6.33 22.13 0.66
CA PRO A 129 5.91 21.48 -0.57
C PRO A 129 4.99 22.41 -1.36
N LEU A 130 5.07 22.25 -2.67
CA LEU A 130 4.34 23.08 -3.62
C LEU A 130 2.88 22.62 -3.68
N GLY A 131 2.10 23.06 -2.70
CA GLY A 131 0.78 22.48 -2.47
C GLY A 131 0.89 20.98 -2.18
N ASN A 132 -0.09 20.23 -2.65
CA ASN A 132 -0.26 18.81 -2.37
C ASN A 132 0.66 17.88 -3.18
N MET A 133 1.77 18.37 -3.72
CA MET A 133 2.63 17.63 -4.66
C MET A 133 3.68 16.76 -3.97
N TYR A 134 3.30 15.87 -3.06
CA TYR A 134 4.20 14.83 -2.58
C TYR A 134 3.65 13.45 -2.93
N THR A 135 4.53 12.48 -2.96
CA THR A 135 4.18 11.11 -3.29
C THR A 135 4.83 10.17 -2.28
N ILE A 136 4.05 9.18 -1.88
CA ILE A 136 4.44 8.14 -0.94
C ILE A 136 4.23 6.80 -1.64
N ALA A 137 5.21 5.91 -1.55
CA ALA A 137 5.05 4.53 -1.99
C ALA A 137 5.98 3.62 -1.20
N GLY A 138 5.40 2.66 -0.49
CA GLY A 138 6.16 1.71 0.33
C GLY A 138 6.99 2.44 1.40
N ASP A 139 8.31 2.34 1.28
CA ASP A 139 9.27 2.92 2.21
C ASP A 139 9.75 4.32 1.80
N PHE A 140 9.21 4.93 0.76
CA PHE A 140 9.76 6.18 0.21
C PHE A 140 8.72 7.29 0.19
N ILE A 141 9.17 8.49 0.56
CA ILE A 141 8.43 9.74 0.38
C ILE A 141 9.28 10.69 -0.46
N ALA A 142 8.68 11.34 -1.44
CA ALA A 142 9.35 12.31 -2.32
C ALA A 142 8.48 13.54 -2.55
N TRP A 143 9.11 14.71 -2.62
CA TRP A 143 8.43 15.99 -2.75
C TRP A 143 9.32 17.05 -3.42
N PRO A 144 8.74 18.02 -4.15
CA PRO A 144 9.44 19.17 -4.65
C PRO A 144 9.55 20.25 -3.55
N GLN A 145 10.71 20.89 -3.46
CA GLN A 145 10.92 22.05 -2.60
C GLN A 145 11.87 23.03 -3.29
N GLY A 146 11.41 24.25 -3.52
CA GLY A 146 12.15 25.23 -4.31
C GLY A 146 12.40 24.72 -5.73
N ASP A 147 13.66 24.76 -6.16
CA ASP A 147 14.10 24.27 -7.49
C ASP A 147 14.75 22.88 -7.42
N SER A 148 14.25 22.01 -6.54
CA SER A 148 14.84 20.70 -6.28
C SER A 148 13.79 19.68 -5.87
N ILE A 149 14.08 18.40 -6.14
CA ILE A 149 13.30 17.28 -5.65
C ILE A 149 14.05 16.63 -4.51
N PHE A 150 13.35 16.46 -3.38
CA PHE A 150 13.85 15.78 -2.21
C PHE A 150 13.11 14.47 -2.04
N TRP A 151 13.76 13.54 -1.35
CA TRP A 151 13.15 12.30 -0.95
C TRP A 151 13.80 11.79 0.34
N GLN A 152 13.10 10.89 1.00
CA GLN A 152 13.57 10.24 2.22
C GLN A 152 13.00 8.83 2.30
N ARG A 153 13.78 7.90 2.86
CA ARG A 153 13.27 6.59 3.25
C ARG A 153 12.57 6.70 4.61
N VAL A 154 11.36 6.18 4.71
CA VAL A 154 10.58 6.11 5.94
C VAL A 154 11.17 5.04 6.87
N GLY A 155 11.31 5.37 8.14
CA GLY A 155 11.81 4.52 9.22
C GLY A 155 13.17 4.98 9.75
N TYR A 156 13.87 4.05 10.38
CA TYR A 156 15.17 4.28 10.99
C TYR A 156 16.28 3.41 10.38
N GLN A 157 17.50 3.91 10.48
CA GLN A 157 18.73 3.17 10.30
C GLN A 157 19.49 3.12 11.62
N GLU A 158 20.17 2.01 11.87
CA GLU A 158 21.12 1.89 12.97
C GLU A 158 22.30 2.83 12.71
N CYS A 159 22.57 3.75 13.63
CA CYS A 159 23.75 4.59 13.55
C CYS A 159 24.99 3.75 13.93
N GLU A 160 25.97 3.68 13.03
CA GLU A 160 27.22 2.90 13.18
C GLU A 160 27.95 3.16 14.50
N SER A 161 27.78 4.35 15.08
CA SER A 161 28.53 4.77 16.25
C SER A 161 27.97 4.26 17.59
N ASN A 162 26.66 4.02 17.74
CA ASN A 162 26.04 3.90 19.08
C ASN A 162 24.82 2.95 19.18
N ALA A 163 24.50 2.15 18.16
CA ALA A 163 23.23 1.39 18.09
C ALA A 163 21.97 2.27 18.28
N GLN A 164 22.11 3.58 18.17
CA GLN A 164 21.01 4.53 18.26
C GLN A 164 20.31 4.55 16.91
N LEU A 165 18.99 4.36 16.92
CA LEU A 165 18.16 4.50 15.74
C LEU A 165 18.07 5.97 15.35
N SER A 166 18.42 6.28 14.10
CA SER A 166 18.33 7.62 13.52
C SER A 166 17.49 7.59 12.25
N GLN A 167 16.73 8.65 11.96
CA GLN A 167 15.94 8.71 10.73
C GLN A 167 16.87 8.63 9.52
N TYR A 168 16.43 7.98 8.44
CA TYR A 168 17.19 8.06 7.18
C TYR A 168 17.36 9.53 6.78
N PRO A 169 18.53 9.95 6.27
CA PRO A 169 18.75 11.33 5.90
C PRO A 169 17.88 11.72 4.71
N VAL A 170 17.39 12.97 4.71
CA VAL A 170 16.78 13.57 3.53
C VAL A 170 17.85 13.71 2.44
N LYS A 171 17.53 13.24 1.24
CA LYS A 171 18.42 13.29 0.07
C LYS A 171 17.80 14.16 -1.00
N LYS A 172 18.65 14.86 -1.76
CA LYS A 172 18.27 15.69 -2.91
C LYS A 172 18.62 14.94 -4.18
N LEU A 173 17.72 14.95 -5.17
CA LEU A 173 18.01 14.44 -6.51
C LEU A 173 18.82 15.46 -7.31
N ASP A 174 19.78 14.96 -8.10
CA ASP A 174 20.57 15.77 -9.01
C ASP A 174 19.79 16.06 -10.29
N VAL A 175 18.76 16.89 -10.17
CA VAL A 175 17.93 17.36 -11.28
C VAL A 175 17.55 18.81 -11.02
N ASN A 176 17.82 19.67 -12.01
CA ASN A 176 17.45 21.07 -11.93
C ASN A 176 16.01 21.23 -12.42
N VAL A 177 15.09 21.46 -11.48
CA VAL A 177 13.66 21.57 -11.78
C VAL A 177 13.17 22.88 -11.25
N ARG A 178 12.72 23.79 -12.12
CA ARG A 178 11.99 24.96 -11.64
C ARG A 178 10.65 24.52 -11.06
N ARG A 179 10.27 25.12 -9.94
CA ARG A 179 9.00 24.86 -9.23
C ARG A 179 7.78 24.64 -10.15
N TYR A 180 7.55 25.54 -11.11
CA TYR A 180 6.34 25.53 -11.95
C TYR A 180 6.40 24.53 -13.12
N ASN A 181 7.51 23.83 -13.25
CA ASN A 181 7.78 22.93 -14.36
C ASN A 181 7.54 21.47 -13.99
N VAL A 182 7.34 21.13 -12.70
CA VAL A 182 7.01 19.76 -12.30
C VAL A 182 5.55 19.50 -12.66
N HIS A 183 5.32 18.64 -13.64
CA HIS A 183 3.97 18.24 -14.07
C HIS A 183 3.48 17.00 -13.36
N PHE A 184 4.40 16.11 -13.00
CA PHE A 184 4.06 14.83 -12.39
C PHE A 184 5.24 14.32 -11.57
N ILE A 185 4.95 13.76 -10.40
CA ILE A 185 5.92 13.09 -9.53
C ILE A 185 5.24 11.86 -8.93
N ARG A 186 5.89 10.70 -8.98
CA ARG A 186 5.37 9.46 -8.41
C ARG A 186 6.48 8.54 -7.92
N ALA A 187 6.41 8.20 -6.64
CA ALA A 187 7.25 7.18 -6.04
C ALA A 187 6.69 5.78 -6.33
N HIS A 188 7.58 4.80 -6.29
CA HIS A 188 7.29 3.40 -6.46
C HIS A 188 7.83 2.61 -5.26
N ALA A 189 7.12 1.56 -4.83
CA ALA A 189 7.50 0.78 -3.66
C ALA A 189 8.89 0.13 -3.79
N ALA A 190 9.35 -0.14 -5.01
CA ALA A 190 10.70 -0.64 -5.29
C ALA A 190 11.82 0.43 -5.21
N GLY A 191 11.54 1.61 -4.64
CA GLY A 191 12.52 2.70 -4.52
C GLY A 191 12.83 3.40 -5.84
N LEU A 192 11.85 3.49 -6.74
CA LEU A 192 11.96 4.25 -7.98
C LEU A 192 11.12 5.53 -7.91
N LEU A 193 11.52 6.57 -8.64
CA LEU A 193 10.75 7.81 -8.76
C LEU A 193 10.61 8.19 -10.23
N LEU A 194 9.38 8.30 -10.71
CA LEU A 194 9.06 8.91 -12.00
C LEU A 194 8.78 10.41 -11.81
N LEU A 195 9.50 11.24 -12.53
CA LEU A 195 9.37 12.70 -12.52
C LEU A 195 9.15 13.19 -13.95
N VAL A 196 8.08 13.94 -14.20
CA VAL A 196 7.83 14.59 -15.49
C VAL A 196 7.97 16.09 -15.33
N VAL A 197 8.89 16.66 -16.10
CA VAL A 197 9.26 18.08 -16.08
C VAL A 197 8.95 18.70 -17.43
N TYR A 198 8.28 19.85 -17.46
CA TYR A 198 8.17 20.67 -18.66
C TYR A 198 9.34 21.64 -18.74
N VAL A 199 9.96 21.77 -19.90
CA VAL A 199 11.05 22.72 -20.15
C VAL A 199 10.51 23.78 -21.12
N PRO A 200 9.98 24.91 -20.63
CA PRO A 200 9.29 25.91 -21.45
C PRO A 200 10.16 26.46 -22.58
N GLU A 201 11.44 26.65 -22.34
CA GLU A 201 12.40 27.20 -23.32
C GLU A 201 12.57 26.26 -24.53
N GLU A 202 12.41 24.96 -24.32
CA GLU A 202 12.54 23.92 -25.36
C GLU A 202 11.17 23.46 -25.87
N ARG A 203 10.08 23.79 -25.17
CA ARG A 203 8.72 23.27 -25.42
C ARG A 203 8.67 21.74 -25.45
N VAL A 204 9.34 21.12 -24.49
CA VAL A 204 9.40 19.65 -24.34
C VAL A 204 9.07 19.22 -22.93
N PHE A 205 8.54 18.00 -22.80
CA PHE A 205 8.44 17.27 -21.54
C PHE A 205 9.63 16.31 -21.43
N ARG A 206 10.25 16.27 -20.25
CA ARG A 206 11.27 15.28 -19.89
C ARG A 206 10.73 14.35 -18.82
N GLU A 207 10.68 13.06 -19.14
CA GLU A 207 10.32 11.98 -18.23
C GLU A 207 11.62 11.40 -17.66
N HIS A 208 11.86 11.61 -16.37
CA HIS A 208 13.03 11.12 -15.65
C HIS A 208 12.63 9.95 -14.74
N VAL A 209 13.43 8.90 -14.68
CA VAL A 209 13.30 7.87 -13.64
C VAL A 209 14.57 7.76 -12.82
N PHE A 210 14.42 7.86 -11.51
CA PHE A 210 15.51 7.75 -10.54
C PHE A 210 15.40 6.48 -9.71
N HIS A 211 16.54 5.89 -9.38
CA HIS A 211 16.64 4.91 -8.30
C HIS A 211 16.95 5.65 -7.00
N LEU A 212 15.95 5.79 -6.13
CA LEU A 212 15.98 6.65 -4.96
C LEU A 212 17.17 6.33 -4.08
N GLU A 213 17.32 5.09 -3.61
CA GLU A 213 18.39 4.72 -2.65
C GLU A 213 19.79 5.20 -3.07
N THR A 214 20.10 5.05 -4.36
CA THR A 214 21.38 5.44 -4.97
C THR A 214 21.43 6.88 -5.46
N GLY A 215 20.28 7.54 -5.61
CA GLY A 215 20.14 8.85 -6.27
C GLY A 215 20.42 8.86 -7.77
N LYS A 216 20.74 7.72 -8.38
CA LYS A 216 21.10 7.60 -9.79
C LYS A 216 19.88 7.79 -10.70
N GLU A 217 20.01 8.66 -11.69
CA GLU A 217 19.09 8.70 -12.84
C GLU A 217 19.30 7.44 -13.69
N LEU A 218 18.24 6.65 -13.85
CA LEU A 218 18.27 5.44 -14.65
C LEU A 218 18.15 5.76 -16.14
N TRP A 219 17.22 6.64 -16.49
CA TRP A 219 17.00 7.12 -17.84
C TRP A 219 16.22 8.43 -17.85
N VAL A 220 16.33 9.13 -18.98
CA VAL A 220 15.55 10.32 -19.32
C VAL A 220 14.99 10.18 -20.73
N LYS A 221 13.72 10.51 -20.92
CA LYS A 221 13.06 10.51 -22.23
C LYS A 221 12.46 11.89 -22.50
N GLN A 222 12.72 12.42 -23.69
CA GLN A 222 12.16 13.70 -24.13
C GLN A 222 10.95 13.48 -25.04
N ARG A 223 9.92 14.31 -24.89
CA ARG A 223 8.76 14.39 -25.78
C ARG A 223 8.44 15.82 -26.11
N ASP A 224 8.14 16.08 -27.38
CA ASP A 224 7.73 17.41 -27.80
C ASP A 224 6.34 17.75 -27.26
N GLU A 225 6.11 19.02 -26.90
CA GLU A 225 4.82 19.51 -26.41
C GLU A 225 3.68 19.21 -27.42
N GLU A 226 3.99 19.26 -28.71
CA GLU A 226 3.05 18.96 -29.81
C GLU A 226 2.55 17.52 -29.80
N SER A 227 3.35 16.58 -29.28
CA SER A 227 2.91 15.20 -29.10
C SER A 227 1.82 15.11 -28.04
N GLY A 228 1.72 16.09 -27.13
CA GLY A 228 0.84 16.12 -25.98
C GLY A 228 1.58 15.82 -24.67
N ARG A 229 0.91 16.09 -23.55
CA ARG A 229 1.48 15.90 -22.21
C ARG A 229 1.60 14.39 -21.90
N PRO A 230 2.78 13.89 -21.50
CA PRO A 230 2.89 12.53 -21.03
C PRO A 230 2.19 12.41 -19.68
N TYR A 231 1.05 11.73 -19.68
CA TYR A 231 0.34 11.35 -18.46
C TYR A 231 0.55 9.86 -18.22
N PRO A 232 1.37 9.47 -17.23
CA PRO A 232 1.49 8.08 -16.85
C PRO A 232 0.14 7.55 -16.38
N ILE A 233 -0.29 6.45 -17.00
CA ILE A 233 -1.51 5.76 -16.62
C ILE A 233 -1.27 5.11 -15.27
N ALA A 234 -0.21 4.30 -15.18
CA ALA A 234 0.16 3.60 -13.96
C ALA A 234 1.62 3.13 -13.99
N MET A 235 2.15 2.76 -12.82
CA MET A 235 3.43 2.09 -12.65
C MET A 235 3.16 0.70 -12.08
N GLY A 236 3.46 -0.32 -12.86
CA GLY A 236 3.54 -1.70 -12.39
C GLY A 236 4.90 -1.96 -11.75
N MET A 237 5.13 -3.22 -11.39
CA MET A 237 6.30 -3.65 -10.62
C MET A 237 7.63 -3.36 -11.33
N ASP A 238 7.69 -3.72 -12.60
CA ASP A 238 8.84 -3.58 -13.50
C ASP A 238 8.47 -2.79 -14.77
N ARG A 239 7.25 -2.24 -14.83
CA ARG A 239 6.69 -1.65 -16.04
C ARG A 239 6.06 -0.28 -15.80
N LEU A 240 6.16 0.58 -16.81
CA LEU A 240 5.53 1.88 -16.87
C LEU A 240 4.50 1.89 -18.01
N TYR A 241 3.27 2.27 -17.69
CA TYR A 241 2.16 2.28 -18.64
C TYR A 241 1.80 3.71 -19.00
N LEU A 242 1.90 4.05 -20.29
CA LEU A 242 1.66 5.38 -20.82
C LEU A 242 0.61 5.32 -21.94
N TYR A 243 -0.04 6.43 -22.22
CA TYR A 243 -0.95 6.50 -23.37
C TYR A 243 -0.20 6.40 -24.70
N HIS A 244 -0.67 5.52 -25.59
CA HIS A 244 -0.12 5.34 -26.93
C HIS A 244 -0.32 6.59 -27.77
N ASN A 245 0.75 7.25 -28.20
CA ASN A 245 0.70 8.50 -28.97
C ASN A 245 -0.22 9.57 -28.35
N ASN A 246 -0.34 9.58 -27.01
CA ASN A 246 -1.28 10.41 -26.25
C ASN A 246 -2.75 10.28 -26.68
N THR A 247 -3.09 9.19 -27.38
CA THR A 247 -4.48 8.76 -27.58
C THR A 247 -4.95 8.12 -26.28
N ARG A 248 -6.14 8.50 -25.80
CA ARG A 248 -6.74 7.89 -24.60
C ARG A 248 -7.26 6.46 -24.83
N ARG A 249 -6.97 5.86 -25.98
CA ARG A 249 -7.49 4.56 -26.42
C ARG A 249 -6.44 3.45 -26.38
N GLY A 250 -5.16 3.82 -26.41
CA GLY A 250 -4.07 2.84 -26.43
C GLY A 250 -3.11 2.99 -25.26
N VAL A 251 -2.38 1.91 -25.00
CA VAL A 251 -1.37 1.81 -23.94
C VAL A 251 -0.04 1.40 -24.55
N ASP A 252 0.99 2.14 -24.24
CA ASP A 252 2.38 1.73 -24.41
C ASP A 252 2.92 1.23 -23.06
N THR A 253 3.55 0.06 -23.08
CA THR A 253 4.20 -0.55 -21.92
C THR A 253 5.70 -0.41 -22.07
N TYR A 254 6.35 0.22 -21.10
CA TYR A 254 7.79 0.41 -21.05
C TYR A 254 8.38 -0.37 -19.88
N ASP A 255 9.61 -0.86 -20.03
CA ASP A 255 10.41 -1.34 -18.91
C ASP A 255 10.73 -0.15 -18.00
N LEU A 256 10.34 -0.24 -16.74
CA LEU A 256 10.43 0.88 -15.80
C LEU A 256 11.88 1.27 -15.49
N ARG A 257 12.82 0.32 -15.55
CA ARG A 257 14.23 0.54 -15.18
C ARG A 257 15.10 1.04 -16.33
N THR A 258 14.73 0.73 -17.57
CA THR A 258 15.52 1.05 -18.77
C THR A 258 14.83 2.06 -19.67
N GLY A 259 13.52 2.26 -19.53
CA GLY A 259 12.73 3.11 -20.41
C GLY A 259 12.47 2.50 -21.80
N THR A 260 12.83 1.23 -21.99
CA THR A 260 12.68 0.52 -23.26
C THR A 260 11.20 0.22 -23.52
N LEU A 261 10.70 0.49 -24.71
CA LEU A 261 9.35 0.10 -25.11
C LEU A 261 9.26 -1.43 -25.23
N LEU A 262 8.37 -2.05 -24.48
CA LEU A 262 8.14 -3.50 -24.48
C LEU A 262 6.98 -3.88 -25.40
N ALA A 263 5.88 -3.14 -25.33
CA ALA A 263 4.66 -3.40 -26.11
C ALA A 263 3.90 -2.11 -26.38
N SER A 264 3.14 -2.09 -27.48
CA SER A 264 2.22 -1.00 -27.84
C SER A 264 0.88 -1.58 -28.26
N GLN A 265 -0.18 -1.18 -27.56
CA GLN A 265 -1.55 -1.60 -27.80
C GLN A 265 -2.39 -0.38 -28.15
N PRO A 266 -2.61 -0.03 -29.44
CA PRO A 266 -3.20 1.24 -29.83
C PRO A 266 -4.70 1.40 -29.50
N SER A 267 -5.40 0.31 -29.15
CA SER A 267 -6.86 0.31 -28.93
C SER A 267 -7.28 -0.75 -27.89
N CYS A 268 -6.66 -0.73 -26.71
CA CYS A 268 -7.01 -1.65 -25.62
C CYS A 268 -7.90 -1.03 -24.55
N LEU A 269 -7.98 0.30 -24.50
CA LEU A 269 -8.81 1.02 -23.54
C LEU A 269 -10.20 1.26 -24.12
N PRO A 270 -11.27 1.20 -23.29
CA PRO A 270 -12.62 1.54 -23.73
C PRO A 270 -12.69 2.97 -24.27
N ASP A 271 -13.63 3.23 -25.18
CA ASP A 271 -13.87 4.55 -25.77
C ASP A 271 -14.38 5.60 -24.76
N ALA A 272 -14.77 5.16 -23.55
CA ALA A 272 -15.24 6.01 -22.47
C ALA A 272 -14.10 6.76 -21.78
N ASP A 273 -14.42 7.91 -21.17
CA ASP A 273 -13.41 8.73 -20.48
C ASP A 273 -12.91 7.98 -19.23
N ILE A 274 -11.64 7.57 -19.26
CA ILE A 274 -10.98 6.88 -18.15
C ILE A 274 -10.45 7.90 -17.16
N ASP A 275 -10.78 7.70 -15.89
CA ASP A 275 -10.17 8.49 -14.83
C ASP A 275 -8.75 7.98 -14.52
N ASN A 276 -7.74 8.66 -15.07
CA ASN A 276 -6.32 8.40 -14.80
C ASN A 276 -5.97 8.45 -13.32
N ARG A 277 -6.73 9.22 -12.52
CA ARG A 277 -6.49 9.34 -11.09
C ARG A 277 -6.85 8.06 -10.35
N GLN A 278 -7.74 7.25 -10.93
CA GLN A 278 -8.23 6.00 -10.35
C GLN A 278 -7.72 4.76 -11.06
N THR A 279 -7.03 4.93 -12.19
CA THR A 279 -6.43 3.80 -12.91
C THR A 279 -5.29 3.21 -12.08
N ARG A 280 -5.14 1.89 -12.05
CA ARG A 280 -4.15 1.15 -11.23
C ARG A 280 -3.58 -0.02 -12.01
N ILE A 281 -2.41 -0.52 -11.60
CA ILE A 281 -1.90 -1.83 -12.04
C ILE A 281 -2.03 -2.81 -10.89
N TRP A 282 -2.65 -3.94 -11.19
CA TRP A 282 -2.75 -5.08 -10.32
C TRP A 282 -1.96 -6.24 -10.89
N ARG A 283 -1.03 -6.80 -10.13
CA ARG A 283 -0.44 -8.09 -10.50
C ARG A 283 -1.34 -9.25 -10.05
N LEU A 284 -1.85 -10.06 -10.98
CA LEU A 284 -2.72 -11.22 -10.72
C LEU A 284 -2.05 -12.49 -11.28
N GLY A 285 -1.63 -13.42 -10.42
CA GLY A 285 -0.93 -14.64 -10.87
C GLY A 285 0.35 -14.33 -11.67
N GLY A 286 1.12 -13.35 -11.19
CA GLY A 286 2.40 -12.92 -11.76
C GLY A 286 2.28 -11.96 -12.94
N ARG A 287 1.06 -11.63 -13.39
CA ARG A 287 0.83 -10.80 -14.58
C ARG A 287 0.26 -9.44 -14.21
N ASP A 288 0.67 -8.38 -14.88
CA ASP A 288 0.08 -7.06 -14.68
C ASP A 288 -1.30 -6.97 -15.36
N VAL A 289 -2.26 -6.37 -14.66
CA VAL A 289 -3.64 -6.14 -15.07
C VAL A 289 -3.97 -4.69 -14.79
N LEU A 290 -4.25 -3.94 -15.84
CA LEU A 290 -4.66 -2.56 -15.75
C LEU A 290 -6.13 -2.47 -15.33
N VAL A 291 -6.37 -1.83 -14.19
CA VAL A 291 -7.71 -1.60 -13.66
C VAL A 291 -8.09 -0.16 -13.94
N ALA A 292 -9.10 0.06 -14.79
CA ALA A 292 -9.53 1.38 -15.24
C ALA A 292 -11.00 1.62 -14.90
N LEU A 293 -11.32 2.80 -14.38
CA LEU A 293 -12.70 3.24 -14.14
C LEU A 293 -13.17 4.12 -15.29
N SER A 294 -14.34 3.80 -15.86
CA SER A 294 -15.00 4.64 -16.86
C SER A 294 -16.43 4.99 -16.45
N VAL A 295 -16.82 6.24 -16.62
CA VAL A 295 -18.21 6.69 -16.41
C VAL A 295 -19.01 6.44 -17.69
N VAL A 296 -20.12 5.72 -17.58
CA VAL A 296 -20.98 5.39 -18.73
C VAL A 296 -22.14 6.36 -18.86
N ASN A 297 -22.91 6.51 -17.77
CA ASN A 297 -24.07 7.38 -17.73
C ASN A 297 -24.07 8.17 -16.42
N VAL A 298 -24.41 9.45 -16.52
CA VAL A 298 -24.65 10.32 -15.38
C VAL A 298 -26.14 10.60 -15.32
N HIS A 299 -26.79 10.15 -14.25
CA HIS A 299 -28.19 10.43 -13.96
C HIS A 299 -28.30 11.45 -12.81
N ALA A 300 -29.51 11.98 -12.58
CA ALA A 300 -29.74 12.98 -11.54
C ALA A 300 -29.32 12.53 -10.13
N TRP A 301 -29.40 11.22 -9.84
CA TRP A 301 -29.21 10.66 -8.49
C TRP A 301 -28.15 9.56 -8.43
N HIS A 302 -27.59 9.15 -9.56
CA HIS A 302 -26.57 8.11 -9.63
C HIS A 302 -25.74 8.18 -10.90
N ILE A 303 -24.54 7.61 -10.84
CA ILE A 303 -23.65 7.36 -11.97
C ILE A 303 -23.60 5.86 -12.18
N ASP A 304 -23.80 5.44 -13.42
CA ASP A 304 -23.45 4.09 -13.85
C ASP A 304 -21.99 4.13 -14.34
N ALA A 305 -21.13 3.36 -13.70
CA ALA A 305 -19.72 3.27 -14.03
C ALA A 305 -19.29 1.81 -14.24
N LEU A 306 -18.28 1.62 -15.08
CA LEU A 306 -17.67 0.32 -15.36
C LEU A 306 -16.24 0.33 -14.85
N ILE A 307 -15.86 -0.75 -14.17
CA ILE A 307 -14.44 -1.07 -13.93
C ILE A 307 -14.03 -2.10 -14.95
N HIS A 308 -12.96 -1.79 -15.68
CA HIS A 308 -12.37 -2.65 -16.68
C HIS A 308 -11.09 -3.26 -16.12
N PHE A 309 -10.95 -4.57 -16.27
CA PHE A 309 -9.71 -5.30 -15.99
C PHE A 309 -9.08 -5.64 -17.33
N ILE A 310 -7.97 -5.01 -17.68
CA ILE A 310 -7.38 -5.07 -19.01
C ILE A 310 -6.00 -5.71 -18.88
N ASP A 311 -5.74 -6.74 -19.68
CA ASP A 311 -4.41 -7.28 -19.87
C ASP A 311 -3.64 -6.33 -20.79
N PRO A 312 -2.66 -5.56 -20.29
CA PRO A 312 -2.00 -4.53 -21.08
C PRO A 312 -1.05 -5.12 -22.12
N ASP A 313 -0.63 -6.38 -21.98
CA ASP A 313 0.25 -7.04 -22.95
C ASP A 313 -0.55 -7.55 -24.14
N GLN A 314 -1.74 -8.09 -23.89
CA GLN A 314 -2.61 -8.63 -24.93
C GLN A 314 -3.63 -7.60 -25.44
N GLY A 315 -3.78 -6.48 -24.75
CA GLY A 315 -4.79 -5.46 -25.05
C GLY A 315 -6.24 -5.92 -24.87
N ARG A 316 -6.47 -7.06 -24.19
CA ARG A 316 -7.81 -7.65 -24.01
C ARG A 316 -8.40 -7.25 -22.66
N THR A 317 -9.70 -6.98 -22.65
CA THR A 317 -10.47 -6.89 -21.40
C THR A 317 -10.73 -8.29 -20.86
N ILE A 318 -10.21 -8.56 -19.67
CA ILE A 318 -10.38 -9.81 -18.91
C ILE A 318 -11.78 -9.86 -18.32
N ASP A 319 -12.20 -8.77 -17.69
CA ASP A 319 -13.49 -8.67 -17.02
C ASP A 319 -13.99 -7.22 -17.01
N THR A 320 -15.29 -7.05 -16.82
CA THR A 320 -15.91 -5.73 -16.68
C THR A 320 -17.03 -5.78 -15.66
N ILE A 321 -16.93 -4.94 -14.64
CA ILE A 321 -17.92 -4.86 -13.57
C ILE A 321 -18.70 -3.56 -13.71
N LEU A 322 -20.00 -3.67 -13.98
CA LEU A 322 -20.95 -2.56 -13.88
C LEU A 322 -21.33 -2.34 -12.42
N PHE A 323 -21.22 -1.10 -11.97
CA PHE A 323 -21.74 -0.71 -10.68
C PHE A 323 -22.44 0.64 -10.75
N ARG A 324 -23.41 0.81 -9.85
CA ARG A 324 -24.18 2.03 -9.69
C ARG A 324 -23.75 2.72 -8.42
N HIS A 325 -23.27 3.94 -8.57
CA HIS A 325 -22.86 4.81 -7.48
C HIS A 325 -23.89 5.93 -7.32
N HIS A 326 -24.41 6.14 -6.11
CA HIS A 326 -25.31 7.26 -5.85
C HIS A 326 -24.51 8.55 -5.94
N VAL A 327 -25.01 9.52 -6.71
CA VAL A 327 -24.31 10.78 -6.97
C VAL A 327 -24.31 11.58 -5.67
N GLY A 328 -23.17 11.57 -4.96
CA GLY A 328 -22.73 12.75 -4.25
C GLY A 328 -22.28 13.83 -5.24
N LEU A 329 -21.85 15.00 -4.76
CA LEU A 329 -21.44 16.12 -5.63
C LEU A 329 -20.25 15.82 -6.57
N ASP A 330 -19.53 14.70 -6.39
CA ASP A 330 -18.34 14.36 -7.18
C ASP A 330 -18.32 12.88 -7.63
N PRO A 331 -18.34 12.59 -8.95
CA PRO A 331 -18.08 11.25 -9.51
C PRO A 331 -16.81 10.57 -8.99
N ARG A 332 -15.85 11.36 -8.51
CA ARG A 332 -14.57 10.90 -7.95
C ARG A 332 -14.68 10.35 -6.53
N ALA A 333 -15.87 10.37 -5.93
CA ALA A 333 -16.12 9.84 -4.59
C ALA A 333 -16.02 8.30 -4.51
N VAL A 334 -15.97 7.60 -5.65
CA VAL A 334 -15.67 6.16 -5.67
C VAL A 334 -14.16 5.96 -5.58
N LYS A 335 -13.70 5.16 -4.63
CA LYS A 335 -12.31 4.73 -4.48
C LYS A 335 -12.25 3.22 -4.70
N VAL A 336 -11.33 2.77 -5.55
CA VAL A 336 -10.98 1.36 -5.69
C VAL A 336 -9.89 1.06 -4.67
N ARG A 337 -10.19 0.21 -3.68
CA ARG A 337 -9.27 -0.23 -2.64
C ARG A 337 -8.98 -1.71 -2.86
N VAL A 338 -7.71 -2.09 -2.90
CA VAL A 338 -7.34 -3.50 -3.07
C VAL A 338 -6.81 -4.05 -1.77
N SER A 339 -7.03 -5.34 -1.53
CA SER A 339 -6.54 -5.94 -0.31
C SER A 339 -5.02 -5.91 -0.27
N SER A 340 -4.52 -5.48 0.87
CA SER A 340 -3.10 -5.61 1.24
C SER A 340 -2.90 -6.72 2.26
N ARG A 341 -3.90 -7.60 2.45
CA ARG A 341 -3.76 -8.81 3.23
C ARG A 341 -3.08 -9.88 2.41
N LEU A 342 -2.39 -10.76 3.12
CA LEU A 342 -1.69 -11.89 2.53
C LEU A 342 -2.68 -12.86 1.88
N ASN A 343 -2.34 -13.35 0.68
CA ASN A 343 -3.11 -14.34 -0.10
C ASN A 343 -4.58 -13.94 -0.37
N GLU A 344 -4.96 -12.68 -0.15
CA GLU A 344 -6.30 -12.19 -0.41
C GLU A 344 -6.36 -11.50 -1.76
N PHE A 345 -6.86 -12.22 -2.77
CA PHE A 345 -7.03 -11.71 -4.13
C PHE A 345 -8.38 -10.98 -4.25
N ALA A 346 -8.52 -9.87 -3.54
CA ALA A 346 -9.78 -9.16 -3.45
C ALA A 346 -9.62 -7.67 -3.61
N PHE A 347 -10.65 -7.01 -4.16
CA PHE A 347 -10.75 -5.56 -4.19
C PHE A 347 -12.13 -5.11 -3.70
N ALA A 348 -12.22 -3.83 -3.37
CA ALA A 348 -13.41 -3.19 -2.85
C ALA A 348 -13.66 -1.87 -3.58
N LEU A 349 -14.93 -1.59 -3.82
CA LEU A 349 -15.42 -0.28 -4.20
C LEU A 349 -15.95 0.40 -2.96
N VAL A 350 -15.28 1.49 -2.60
CA VAL A 350 -15.64 2.32 -1.46
C VAL A 350 -16.23 3.59 -2.02
N SER A 351 -17.45 3.93 -1.61
CA SER A 351 -18.08 5.13 -2.11
C SER A 351 -18.80 5.89 -1.02
N GLU A 352 -18.54 7.18 -0.94
CA GLU A 352 -19.14 8.10 0.01
C GLU A 352 -20.44 8.66 -0.59
N VAL A 353 -21.54 8.59 0.16
CA VAL A 353 -22.87 9.09 -0.23
C VAL A 353 -23.28 10.14 0.79
N CYS A 354 -23.41 11.39 0.35
CA CYS A 354 -23.85 12.48 1.20
C CYS A 354 -25.24 12.93 0.77
N ASP A 355 -26.19 12.86 1.68
CA ASP A 355 -27.52 13.47 1.60
C ASP A 355 -27.63 14.62 2.62
N GLU A 356 -28.73 15.37 2.64
CA GLU A 356 -28.94 16.50 3.57
C GLU A 356 -28.87 16.05 5.05
N GLU A 357 -29.26 14.81 5.34
CA GLU A 357 -29.36 14.28 6.71
C GLU A 357 -28.33 13.19 7.05
N MET A 358 -27.73 12.55 6.03
CA MET A 358 -26.90 11.36 6.23
C MET A 358 -25.61 11.42 5.43
N PHE A 359 -24.51 10.98 6.06
CA PHE A 359 -23.24 10.74 5.40
C PHE A 359 -22.94 9.25 5.48
N LEU A 360 -23.10 8.51 4.38
CA LEU A 360 -22.99 7.06 4.35
C LEU A 360 -21.73 6.61 3.61
N LEU A 361 -21.09 5.55 4.09
CA LEU A 361 -20.03 4.83 3.41
C LEU A 361 -20.59 3.51 2.88
N LYS A 362 -20.56 3.33 1.57
CA LYS A 362 -20.94 2.07 0.91
C LYS A 362 -19.70 1.31 0.48
N ILE A 363 -19.63 0.03 0.84
CA ILE A 363 -18.53 -0.86 0.48
C ILE A 363 -19.05 -2.07 -0.29
N GLN A 364 -18.38 -2.38 -1.40
CA GLN A 364 -18.66 -3.56 -2.21
C GLN A 364 -17.36 -4.32 -2.43
N THR A 365 -17.21 -5.47 -1.79
CA THR A 365 -16.03 -6.33 -1.90
C THR A 365 -16.22 -7.38 -3.01
N PHE A 366 -15.12 -7.77 -3.64
CA PHE A 366 -15.06 -8.71 -4.75
C PHE A 366 -13.83 -9.60 -4.61
N ASP A 367 -14.02 -10.90 -4.76
CA ASP A 367 -13.00 -11.94 -4.74
C ASP A 367 -12.62 -12.38 -6.15
N TYR A 368 -11.34 -12.63 -6.38
CA TYR A 368 -10.90 -13.26 -7.61
C TYR A 368 -11.19 -14.75 -7.57
N ASP A 369 -12.01 -15.22 -8.49
CA ASP A 369 -12.26 -16.63 -8.71
C ASP A 369 -11.29 -17.14 -9.79
N PHE A 370 -10.25 -17.85 -9.35
CA PHE A 370 -9.25 -18.44 -10.23
C PHE A 370 -9.82 -19.46 -11.23
N ALA A 371 -10.92 -20.14 -10.89
CA ALA A 371 -11.51 -21.14 -11.78
C ALA A 371 -12.18 -20.48 -12.99
N THR A 372 -12.80 -19.31 -12.79
CA THR A 372 -13.45 -18.56 -13.89
C THR A 372 -12.57 -17.45 -14.46
N GLY A 373 -11.51 -17.07 -13.76
CA GLY A 373 -10.62 -15.96 -14.10
C GLY A 373 -11.29 -14.59 -13.93
N LYS A 374 -12.33 -14.48 -13.11
CA LYS A 374 -13.19 -13.30 -12.96
C LYS A 374 -13.32 -12.86 -11.51
N PHE A 375 -13.81 -11.63 -11.32
CA PHE A 375 -14.12 -11.12 -9.99
C PHE A 375 -15.59 -11.36 -9.63
N VAL A 376 -15.81 -12.00 -8.49
CA VAL A 376 -17.14 -12.33 -7.96
C VAL A 376 -17.40 -11.49 -6.72
N LYS A 377 -18.58 -10.86 -6.64
CA LYS A 377 -18.94 -10.03 -5.49
C LYS A 377 -18.99 -10.89 -4.22
N ARG A 378 -18.29 -10.45 -3.17
CA ARG A 378 -18.30 -11.05 -1.83
C ARG A 378 -19.52 -10.54 -1.05
N GLY A 379 -20.53 -11.39 -0.89
CA GLY A 379 -21.71 -11.07 -0.07
C GLY A 379 -22.54 -9.86 -0.53
N SER A 380 -23.31 -9.30 0.41
CA SER A 380 -24.08 -8.06 0.19
C SER A 380 -23.20 -6.83 0.33
N SER A 381 -23.63 -5.70 -0.25
CA SER A 381 -22.96 -4.42 -0.01
C SER A 381 -23.12 -4.01 1.45
N GLU A 382 -22.05 -3.50 2.05
CA GLU A 382 -22.06 -2.98 3.41
C GLU A 382 -22.30 -1.47 3.39
N TRP A 383 -23.01 -0.97 4.41
CA TRP A 383 -23.33 0.44 4.59
C TRP A 383 -23.01 0.85 6.02
N PHE A 384 -22.29 1.95 6.18
CA PHE A 384 -21.98 2.53 7.48
C PHE A 384 -22.45 3.99 7.50
N ASP A 385 -23.18 4.38 8.55
CA ASP A 385 -23.50 5.78 8.78
C ASP A 385 -22.29 6.45 9.42
N LEU A 386 -21.61 7.31 8.66
CA LEU A 386 -20.46 8.08 9.11
C LEU A 386 -20.88 9.19 10.08
N THR A 387 -22.14 9.65 10.03
CA THR A 387 -22.67 10.59 11.01
C THR A 387 -22.74 9.97 12.40
N ASP A 388 -23.15 8.70 12.50
CA ASP A 388 -23.17 7.93 13.76
C ASP A 388 -21.76 7.76 14.37
N LEU A 389 -20.72 7.85 13.53
CA LEU A 389 -19.31 7.79 13.91
C LEU A 389 -18.71 9.18 14.22
N ASP A 390 -19.53 10.24 14.25
CA ASP A 390 -19.10 11.63 14.40
C ASP A 390 -18.07 12.04 13.32
N ILE A 391 -18.27 11.57 12.09
CA ILE A 391 -17.49 11.96 10.92
C ILE A 391 -18.33 12.90 10.07
N LYS A 392 -17.76 14.04 9.70
CA LYS A 392 -18.42 15.08 8.90
C LYS A 392 -17.98 14.99 7.45
N PRO A 393 -18.80 15.41 6.47
CA PRO A 393 -18.40 15.44 5.06
C PRO A 393 -17.15 16.29 4.76
N ALA A 394 -16.79 17.22 5.64
CA ALA A 394 -15.60 18.05 5.49
C ALA A 394 -14.31 17.40 6.05
N ASP A 395 -14.43 16.30 6.79
CA ASP A 395 -13.28 15.64 7.40
C ASP A 395 -12.45 14.91 6.35
N LEU A 396 -11.17 14.73 6.64
CA LEU A 396 -10.27 13.95 5.82
C LEU A 396 -10.38 12.50 6.25
N LEU A 397 -10.69 11.60 5.33
CA LEU A 397 -10.86 10.20 5.65
C LEU A 397 -10.23 9.28 4.62
N ASP A 398 -9.68 8.19 5.13
CA ASP A 398 -9.32 7.03 4.35
C ASP A 398 -9.81 5.75 5.03
N TYR A 399 -9.94 4.68 4.26
CA TYR A 399 -10.57 3.44 4.67
C TYR A 399 -9.88 2.22 4.07
N ASP A 400 -9.60 1.24 4.93
CA ASP A 400 -9.21 -0.12 4.55
C ASP A 400 -10.42 -1.06 4.72
N PRO A 401 -11.11 -1.44 3.61
CA PRO A 401 -12.27 -2.33 3.64
C PRO A 401 -11.98 -3.74 4.13
N PHE A 402 -10.75 -4.20 3.95
CA PHE A 402 -10.40 -5.56 4.31
C PHE A 402 -10.14 -5.63 5.80
N ARG A 403 -9.39 -4.66 6.34
CA ARG A 403 -9.19 -4.52 7.79
C ARG A 403 -10.36 -3.90 8.53
N ARG A 404 -11.38 -3.43 7.82
CA ARG A 404 -12.58 -2.75 8.38
C ARG A 404 -12.21 -1.56 9.26
N VAL A 405 -11.23 -0.77 8.84
CA VAL A 405 -10.70 0.37 9.61
C VAL A 405 -10.83 1.67 8.84
N ILE A 406 -11.43 2.67 9.48
CA ILE A 406 -11.47 4.06 9.01
C ILE A 406 -10.39 4.84 9.75
N ALA A 407 -9.56 5.56 9.00
CA ALA A 407 -8.74 6.63 9.53
C ALA A 407 -9.38 7.97 9.17
N VAL A 408 -9.68 8.79 10.17
CA VAL A 408 -10.32 10.09 9.98
C VAL A 408 -9.58 11.17 10.73
N ALA A 409 -9.46 12.35 10.15
CA ALA A 409 -8.91 13.51 10.81
C ALA A 409 -9.75 14.74 10.47
N GLY A 410 -10.26 15.42 11.51
CA GLY A 410 -11.12 16.57 11.32
C GLY A 410 -10.31 17.77 10.84
N ARG A 411 -10.84 18.60 9.92
CA ARG A 411 -10.09 19.80 9.47
C ARG A 411 -9.73 20.77 10.61
N ARG A 412 -10.47 20.72 11.72
CA ARG A 412 -10.24 21.51 12.94
C ARG A 412 -9.79 20.67 14.14
N ASP A 413 -9.96 19.35 14.07
CA ASP A 413 -9.50 18.44 15.11
C ASP A 413 -8.20 17.80 14.62
N ILE A 414 -7.10 18.30 15.17
CA ILE A 414 -5.73 17.93 14.80
C ILE A 414 -5.38 16.47 15.14
N SER A 415 -6.27 15.75 15.84
CA SER A 415 -5.99 14.43 16.36
C SER A 415 -6.62 13.36 15.44
N PRO A 416 -5.84 12.69 14.58
CA PRO A 416 -6.37 11.62 13.74
C PRO A 416 -6.97 10.51 14.62
N ARG A 417 -8.10 9.96 14.20
CA ARG A 417 -8.82 8.88 14.88
C ARG A 417 -8.81 7.63 14.00
N ILE A 418 -8.65 6.48 14.65
CA ILE A 418 -8.80 5.16 14.05
C ILE A 418 -10.09 4.56 14.59
N ILE A 419 -10.97 4.17 13.67
CA ILE A 419 -12.26 3.56 13.98
C ILE A 419 -12.27 2.17 13.36
N SER A 420 -12.27 1.13 14.20
CA SER A 420 -12.55 -0.23 13.75
C SER A 420 -14.04 -0.48 13.72
N LEU A 421 -14.50 -1.10 12.63
CA LEU A 421 -15.88 -1.48 12.36
C LEU A 421 -16.13 -2.96 12.67
N ASP A 422 -15.33 -3.54 13.57
CA ASP A 422 -15.46 -4.93 14.02
C ASP A 422 -16.56 -5.04 15.08
N GLY A 423 -17.64 -5.75 14.72
CA GLY A 423 -18.75 -6.05 15.62
C GLY A 423 -20.04 -6.43 14.88
N ASP A 424 -20.91 -7.21 15.55
CA ASP A 424 -22.31 -7.31 15.17
C ASP A 424 -22.91 -5.89 15.19
N MET A 425 -23.56 -5.51 14.10
CA MET A 425 -23.96 -4.13 13.76
C MET A 425 -24.25 -3.24 14.98
N GLY A 426 -23.29 -2.38 15.35
CA GLY A 426 -23.48 -1.33 16.36
C GLY A 426 -22.32 -1.06 17.31
N SER A 427 -21.33 -1.95 17.46
CA SER A 427 -20.12 -1.65 18.24
C SER A 427 -18.97 -1.21 17.34
N PHE A 428 -18.36 -0.07 17.66
CA PHE A 428 -17.12 0.39 17.05
C PHE A 428 -16.13 0.81 18.14
N THR A 429 -14.84 0.66 17.87
CA THR A 429 -13.79 1.20 18.75
C THR A 429 -13.15 2.40 18.09
N CYS A 430 -13.22 3.56 18.74
CA CYS A 430 -12.58 4.79 18.29
C CYS A 430 -11.34 5.10 19.15
N ARG A 431 -10.21 5.37 18.49
CA ARG A 431 -8.94 5.65 19.15
C ARG A 431 -8.30 6.88 18.53
N THR A 432 -8.06 7.88 19.37
CA THR A 432 -7.32 9.08 18.98
C THR A 432 -5.83 8.82 19.01
N LEU A 433 -5.15 9.17 17.92
CA LEU A 433 -3.71 9.11 17.79
C LEU A 433 -3.10 10.48 18.11
N ALA A 434 -1.97 10.47 18.83
CA ALA A 434 -1.22 11.68 19.13
C ALA A 434 -0.16 11.93 18.05
N ILE A 435 -0.21 13.09 17.41
CA ILE A 435 0.88 13.60 16.56
C ILE A 435 1.93 14.21 17.49
N ASN A 436 3.12 13.61 17.53
CA ASN A 436 4.22 14.06 18.38
C ASN A 436 4.93 15.27 17.77
N THR A 437 4.39 16.47 17.88
CA THR A 437 5.07 17.65 17.34
C THR A 437 6.30 18.05 18.18
N PRO A 438 7.36 18.61 17.57
CA PRO A 438 8.48 19.17 18.33
C PRO A 438 8.01 20.20 19.37
N ALA A 439 8.68 20.27 20.51
CA ALA A 439 8.34 21.22 21.57
C ALA A 439 8.27 22.66 21.02
N GLY A 440 7.15 23.35 21.26
CA GLY A 440 6.91 24.71 20.76
C GLY A 440 6.29 24.81 19.37
N SER A 441 5.88 23.69 18.76
CA SER A 441 5.11 23.68 17.51
C SER A 441 3.67 23.21 17.73
N VAL A 442 2.74 23.83 17.01
CA VAL A 442 1.30 23.52 17.07
C VAL A 442 0.86 23.04 15.70
N VAL A 443 0.03 22.00 15.64
CA VAL A 443 -0.60 21.57 14.38
C VAL A 443 -1.61 22.64 13.95
N GLY A 444 -1.37 23.27 12.80
CA GLY A 444 -2.20 24.34 12.24
C GLY A 444 -3.40 23.82 11.45
N GLY A 445 -3.21 22.77 10.65
CA GLY A 445 -4.29 22.16 9.87
C GLY A 445 -3.87 20.83 9.25
N LEU A 446 -4.82 19.91 9.13
CA LEU A 446 -4.62 18.62 8.46
C LEU A 446 -4.92 18.77 6.97
N GLU A 447 -4.10 18.13 6.15
CA GLU A 447 -4.16 18.20 4.70
C GLU A 447 -4.62 16.88 4.09
N ASN A 448 -4.13 15.76 4.64
CA ASN A 448 -4.51 14.44 4.15
C ASN A 448 -4.32 13.33 5.20
N VAL A 449 -5.05 12.23 5.00
CA VAL A 449 -4.95 10.98 5.76
C VAL A 449 -4.92 9.84 4.74
N ILE A 450 -3.92 8.94 4.82
CA ILE A 450 -3.73 7.86 3.85
C ILE A 450 -3.36 6.57 4.57
N ILE A 451 -4.11 5.51 4.32
CA ILE A 451 -3.79 4.15 4.74
C ILE A 451 -3.04 3.47 3.59
N ASP A 452 -1.79 3.06 3.83
CA ASP A 452 -0.99 2.29 2.88
C ASP A 452 -0.34 1.10 3.60
N GLY A 453 -0.95 -0.08 3.41
CA GLY A 453 -0.55 -1.33 4.05
C GLY A 453 -0.55 -1.25 5.58
N SER A 454 0.64 -1.35 6.18
CA SER A 454 0.83 -1.32 7.64
C SER A 454 1.03 0.08 8.21
N ARG A 455 0.86 1.14 7.39
CA ARG A 455 1.14 2.52 7.77
C ARG A 455 -0.04 3.44 7.55
N LEU A 456 -0.16 4.40 8.46
CA LEU A 456 -1.00 5.57 8.30
C LEU A 456 -0.12 6.80 8.10
N TYR A 457 -0.35 7.53 7.03
CA TYR A 457 0.27 8.82 6.77
C TYR A 457 -0.74 9.92 7.08
N VAL A 458 -0.36 10.84 7.97
CA VAL A 458 -1.16 12.01 8.32
C VAL A 458 -0.33 13.24 7.99
N CYS A 459 -0.80 13.99 7.01
CA CYS A 459 -0.07 15.16 6.50
C CYS A 459 -0.72 16.42 7.05
N TYR A 460 0.10 17.32 7.59
CA TYR A 460 -0.36 18.48 8.32
C TYR A 460 0.58 19.67 8.16
N GLU A 461 0.03 20.86 8.30
CA GLU A 461 0.76 22.10 8.46
C GLU A 461 1.06 22.29 9.96
N SER A 462 2.34 22.40 10.32
CA SER A 462 2.80 22.79 11.65
C SER A 462 3.10 24.29 11.67
N VAL A 463 2.79 24.95 12.79
CA VAL A 463 3.10 26.35 13.05
C VAL A 463 4.17 26.40 14.14
N HIS A 464 5.35 26.89 13.77
CA HIS A 464 6.46 27.10 14.71
C HIS A 464 6.45 28.52 15.27
N CYS A 465 7.28 28.74 16.31
CA CYS A 465 7.57 30.07 16.82
C CYS A 465 8.02 31.03 15.71
N MET A 466 7.89 32.35 15.96
CA MET A 466 8.24 33.37 14.99
C MET A 466 9.66 33.15 14.45
N ASP A 467 9.82 33.25 13.13
CA ASP A 467 11.13 33.34 12.50
C ASP A 467 11.81 34.68 12.84
N ASP A 468 13.05 34.86 12.39
CA ASP A 468 13.82 36.10 12.61
C ASP A 468 13.14 37.35 12.02
N SER A 469 12.12 37.18 11.16
CA SER A 469 11.32 38.26 10.58
C SER A 469 10.06 38.60 11.40
N GLY A 470 9.83 37.92 12.53
CA GLY A 470 8.62 38.07 13.34
C GLY A 470 7.37 37.42 12.73
N ARG A 471 7.52 36.54 11.74
CA ARG A 471 6.40 35.84 11.09
C ARG A 471 6.31 34.41 11.59
N LEU A 472 5.09 33.91 11.74
CA LEU A 472 4.88 32.49 12.05
C LEU A 472 5.38 31.63 10.88
N ALA A 473 6.44 30.88 11.12
CA ALA A 473 6.95 29.92 10.16
C ALA A 473 6.02 28.71 10.13
N ARG A 474 5.39 28.48 8.98
CA ARG A 474 4.57 27.29 8.75
C ARG A 474 5.41 26.22 8.06
N LYS A 475 5.29 24.95 8.43
CA LYS A 475 5.97 23.86 7.73
C LYS A 475 5.02 22.72 7.51
N HIS A 476 5.05 22.12 6.33
CA HIS A 476 4.33 20.89 6.09
C HIS A 476 5.16 19.74 6.63
N GLU A 477 4.49 18.86 7.36
CA GLU A 477 5.05 17.68 7.96
C GLU A 477 4.14 16.49 7.67
N THR A 478 4.72 15.30 7.69
CA THR A 478 3.98 14.05 7.62
C THR A 478 4.27 13.23 8.85
N ALA A 479 3.24 12.96 9.64
CA ALA A 479 3.28 11.94 10.67
C ALA A 479 3.05 10.57 10.03
N VAL A 480 3.86 9.59 10.39
CA VAL A 480 3.71 8.21 9.94
C VAL A 480 3.53 7.32 11.15
N PHE A 481 2.39 6.65 11.23
CA PHE A 481 2.09 5.69 12.29
C PHE A 481 2.22 4.28 11.72
N GLU A 482 3.10 3.47 12.31
CA GLU A 482 3.40 2.11 11.86
C GLU A 482 2.70 1.08 12.76
N PHE A 483 1.77 0.33 12.20
CA PHE A 483 0.95 -0.66 12.92
C PHE A 483 1.53 -2.08 12.82
N GLY A 484 2.24 -2.39 11.74
CA GLY A 484 2.88 -3.68 11.51
C GLY A 484 4.39 -3.59 11.48
N THR A 485 5.07 -4.68 11.80
CA THR A 485 6.49 -4.80 11.48
C THR A 485 6.66 -4.98 9.98
N ARG A 486 7.81 -4.59 9.44
CA ARG A 486 8.26 -4.99 8.11
C ARG A 486 8.30 -6.53 8.05
N SER A 487 7.21 -7.21 7.73
CA SER A 487 7.36 -8.34 6.82
C SER A 487 7.86 -7.66 5.58
N ASN A 488 9.17 -7.77 5.29
CA ASN A 488 9.85 -7.15 4.17
C ASN A 488 8.82 -6.83 3.08
N SER A 489 8.35 -5.59 2.98
CA SER A 489 7.41 -5.23 1.91
C SER A 489 8.13 -5.28 0.57
N SER A 490 9.47 -5.32 0.61
CA SER A 490 10.36 -5.79 -0.45
C SER A 490 10.44 -7.33 -0.61
N SER A 491 10.00 -8.15 0.35
CA SER A 491 9.88 -9.63 0.20
C SER A 491 8.52 -10.09 -0.29
N HIS A 492 7.48 -9.27 -0.24
CA HIS A 492 6.35 -9.46 -1.17
C HIS A 492 6.79 -9.31 -2.63
N LEU A 493 7.94 -8.64 -2.87
CA LEU A 493 8.61 -8.64 -4.17
C LEU A 493 9.48 -9.89 -4.41
N SER A 494 9.79 -10.71 -3.39
CA SER A 494 10.75 -11.84 -3.49
C SER A 494 10.14 -13.23 -3.31
N LEU A 495 9.03 -13.39 -2.59
CA LEU A 495 8.29 -14.65 -2.51
C LEU A 495 7.35 -14.76 -3.72
N GLY A 496 7.89 -15.25 -4.84
CA GLY A 496 7.12 -15.65 -6.03
C GLY A 496 6.61 -14.54 -6.95
N GLY A 497 6.55 -13.28 -6.50
CA GLY A 497 6.18 -12.16 -7.36
C GLY A 497 4.81 -12.33 -8.03
N GLU A 498 3.87 -13.04 -7.41
CA GLU A 498 2.59 -13.35 -8.06
C GLU A 498 1.58 -12.20 -7.93
N VAL A 499 1.63 -11.41 -6.86
CA VAL A 499 0.68 -10.31 -6.64
C VAL A 499 1.32 -9.16 -5.88
N CYS A 500 1.22 -7.97 -6.44
CA CYS A 500 1.51 -6.69 -5.81
C CYS A 500 0.62 -5.65 -6.50
N LEU A 501 0.13 -4.69 -5.73
CA LEU A 501 -0.40 -3.45 -6.28
C LEU A 501 0.45 -2.30 -5.82
N HIS A 502 0.67 -1.37 -6.74
CA HIS A 502 1.20 -0.07 -6.41
C HIS A 502 0.01 0.88 -6.33
N PRO A 503 -0.44 1.27 -5.12
CA PRO A 503 -1.46 2.30 -5.01
C PRO A 503 -0.95 3.56 -5.71
N LEU A 504 -1.74 4.09 -6.64
CA LEU A 504 -1.55 5.44 -7.17
C LEU A 504 -2.18 6.44 -6.19
N ASP A 505 -1.70 6.48 -4.96
CA ASP A 505 -2.05 7.60 -4.10
C ASP A 505 -1.07 8.74 -4.45
N SER A 506 -1.21 9.25 -5.68
CA SER A 506 -0.66 10.56 -6.02
C SER A 506 -1.62 11.61 -5.46
N ILE A 507 -1.18 12.23 -4.39
CA ILE A 507 -1.71 13.50 -3.95
C ILE A 507 -1.22 14.50 -4.99
N GLY A 508 -2.17 15.10 -5.69
CA GLY A 508 -1.90 15.82 -6.91
C GLY A 508 -3.17 16.32 -7.52
N ASP A 509 -3.99 16.99 -6.71
CA ASP A 509 -5.09 17.76 -7.25
C ASP A 509 -4.49 19.01 -7.91
N LEU A 510 -4.22 18.93 -9.21
CA LEU A 510 -4.23 20.11 -10.08
C LEU A 510 -5.68 20.54 -10.28
N GLY A 511 -6.31 20.96 -9.19
CA GLY A 511 -7.54 21.74 -9.23
C GLY A 511 -7.19 23.13 -9.74
N ARG A 512 -7.39 23.35 -11.05
CA ARG A 512 -7.51 24.64 -11.75
C ARG A 512 -6.91 25.87 -11.05
N LEU A 513 -5.69 26.23 -11.44
CA LEU A 513 -5.26 27.63 -11.58
C LEU A 513 -5.42 28.01 -13.06
N ILE A 514 -6.65 28.33 -13.47
CA ILE A 514 -6.98 29.30 -14.53
C ILE A 514 -8.13 30.13 -13.99
#